data_AF-A0A1H1YBC3-F1
#
_entry.id   AF-A0A1H1YBC3-F1
#
_cell.length_a   1.000
_cell.length_b   1.000
_cell.length_c   1.000
_cell.angle_alpha   90.00
_cell.angle_beta   90.00
_cell.angle_gamma   90.00
#
_symmetry.space_group_name_H-M   'P 1'
#
loop_
_entity.id
_entity.type
_entity.pdbx_description
1 polymer ?
#
loop_
_entity_poly.entity_id
_entity_poly.type
_entity_poly.pdbx_seq_one_letter_code
_entity_poly.pdbx_strand_id
1 'polypeptide(L)'
;MSPVTDIRCGGANPQLAAVLADRINSFNVAETGIGWLLQAITEEARTRSCTQIVLHTHTFQAPDFYLRHGFEEAGRADGYPAGHAFLLMRKDIAR
;
A
#
# COMPACT_ATOMS: atom_id res chain seq x y z
N MET A 1 11.81 6.78 7.32
CA MET A 1 10.68 5.98 7.84
C MET A 1 9.85 5.59 6.63
N SER A 2 9.96 4.35 6.15
CA SER A 2 9.28 3.96 4.90
C SER A 2 7.77 3.91 5.14
N PRO A 3 6.98 4.69 4.37
CA PRO A 3 5.52 4.78 4.57
C PRO A 3 4.79 3.52 4.07
N VAL A 4 5.48 2.67 3.30
CA VAL A 4 4.93 1.45 2.71
C VAL A 4 5.85 0.29 3.04
N THR A 5 5.34 -0.71 3.78
CA THR A 5 6.14 -1.88 4.21
C THR A 5 5.96 -3.10 3.30
N ASP A 6 4.82 -3.20 2.61
CA ASP A 6 4.56 -4.26 1.63
C ASP A 6 3.41 -3.78 0.72
N ILE A 7 3.49 -4.04 -0.59
CA ILE A 7 2.36 -3.87 -1.51
C ILE A 7 2.14 -5.17 -2.26
N ARG A 8 0.95 -5.76 -2.08
CA ARG A 8 0.55 -6.98 -2.79
C ARG A 8 -0.51 -6.69 -3.83
N CYS A 9 -0.24 -7.18 -5.04
CA CYS A 9 -1.18 -7.28 -6.14
C CYS A 9 -1.96 -8.60 -6.02
N GLY A 10 -3.29 -8.54 -5.87
CA GLY A 10 -4.14 -9.73 -6.04
C GLY A 10 -4.57 -9.90 -7.49
N GLY A 11 -4.78 -11.13 -7.96
CA GLY A 11 -5.45 -11.40 -9.25
C GLY A 11 -4.57 -11.82 -10.43
N ALA A 12 -3.24 -11.80 -10.32
CA ALA A 12 -2.34 -12.35 -11.33
C ALA A 12 -1.46 -13.47 -10.74
N ASN A 13 -0.97 -14.38 -11.61
CA ASN A 13 -0.06 -15.48 -11.29
C ASN A 13 0.89 -15.13 -10.11
N PRO A 14 0.94 -15.93 -9.02
CA PRO A 14 1.75 -15.65 -7.84
C PRO A 14 3.23 -15.29 -8.13
N GLN A 15 3.76 -15.76 -9.26
CA GLN A 15 5.12 -15.47 -9.72
C GLN A 15 5.31 -14.01 -10.20
N LEU A 16 4.26 -13.33 -10.66
CA LEU A 16 4.29 -11.92 -11.10
C LEU A 16 4.23 -10.95 -9.90
N ALA A 17 3.57 -11.35 -8.80
CA ALA A 17 3.45 -10.56 -7.57
C ALA A 17 4.79 -10.39 -6.83
N ALA A 18 5.67 -11.40 -6.88
CA ALA A 18 6.97 -11.37 -6.22
C ALA A 18 7.94 -10.31 -6.82
N VAL A 19 7.85 -10.05 -8.14
CA VAL A 19 8.71 -9.07 -8.83
C VAL A 19 8.39 -7.62 -8.42
N LEU A 20 7.16 -7.36 -7.96
CA LEU A 20 6.70 -6.01 -7.58
C LEU A 20 7.08 -5.64 -6.14
N ALA A 21 7.06 -6.59 -5.21
CA ALA A 21 7.49 -6.35 -3.83
C ALA A 21 8.93 -5.80 -3.78
N ASP A 22 9.80 -6.29 -4.67
CA ASP A 22 11.21 -5.89 -4.74
C ASP A 22 11.41 -4.45 -5.26
N ARG A 23 10.59 -4.01 -6.21
CA ARG A 23 10.63 -2.63 -6.74
C ARG A 23 10.06 -1.61 -5.77
N ILE A 24 9.00 -1.96 -5.05
CA ILE A 24 8.32 -1.03 -4.13
C ILE A 24 9.17 -0.76 -2.88
N ASN A 25 9.88 -1.79 -2.38
CA ASN A 25 10.80 -1.66 -1.25
C ASN A 25 12.04 -0.80 -1.54
N SER A 26 12.33 -0.51 -2.81
CA SER A 26 13.48 0.31 -3.24
C SER A 26 13.18 1.82 -3.29
N PHE A 27 11.93 2.25 -3.10
CA PHE A 27 11.58 3.67 -3.16
C PHE A 27 11.75 4.34 -1.79
N ASN A 28 12.78 5.18 -1.67
CA ASN A 28 13.03 6.02 -0.49
C ASN A 28 12.31 7.37 -0.68
N VAL A 29 11.09 7.51 -0.16
CA VAL A 29 10.18 8.60 -0.54
C VAL A 29 9.97 9.62 0.58
N ALA A 30 10.30 10.89 0.31
CA ALA A 30 9.89 12.04 1.12
C ALA A 30 8.39 12.32 0.94
N GLU A 31 7.70 12.95 1.91
CA GLU A 31 6.22 13.12 1.91
C GLU A 31 5.62 13.64 0.60
N THR A 32 6.30 14.54 -0.12
CA THR A 32 5.87 15.09 -1.41
C THR A 32 5.91 14.07 -2.56
N GLY A 33 6.70 13.00 -2.46
CA GLY A 33 6.82 11.95 -3.47
C GLY A 33 5.83 10.78 -3.29
N ILE A 34 5.18 10.66 -2.13
CA ILE A 34 4.37 9.46 -1.81
C ILE A 34 3.10 9.42 -2.67
N GLY A 35 2.49 10.57 -2.94
CA GLY A 35 1.30 10.65 -3.80
C GLY A 35 1.59 10.21 -5.24
N TRP A 36 2.70 10.69 -5.81
CA TRP A 36 3.15 10.28 -7.14
C TRP A 36 3.50 8.79 -7.18
N LEU A 37 4.20 8.28 -6.16
CA LEU A 37 4.51 6.85 -6.07
C LEU A 37 3.23 6.00 -6.02
N LEU A 38 2.24 6.37 -5.21
CA LEU A 38 0.98 5.62 -5.14
C LEU A 38 0.24 5.60 -6.48
N GLN A 39 0.27 6.71 -7.24
CA GLN A 39 -0.28 6.74 -8.59
C GLN A 39 0.49 5.82 -9.54
N ALA A 40 1.82 5.89 -9.55
CA ALA A 40 2.66 5.01 -10.37
C ALA A 40 2.42 3.53 -10.05
N ILE A 41 2.29 3.17 -8.77
CA ILE A 41 1.97 1.81 -8.34
C ILE A 41 0.56 1.40 -8.78
N THR A 42 -0.42 2.30 -8.67
CA THR A 42 -1.80 2.04 -9.11
C THR A 42 -1.87 1.78 -10.61
N GLU A 43 -1.13 2.56 -11.41
CA GLU A 43 -1.08 2.38 -12.85
C GLU A 43 -0.38 1.08 -13.24
N GLU A 44 0.75 0.77 -12.61
CA GLU A 44 1.44 -0.51 -12.81
C GLU A 44 0.59 -1.71 -12.38
N ALA A 45 -0.25 -1.55 -11.35
CA ALA A 45 -1.19 -2.58 -10.94
C ALA A 45 -2.27 -2.82 -12.02
N ARG A 46 -2.78 -1.76 -12.66
CA ARG A 46 -3.74 -1.85 -13.76
C ARG A 46 -3.15 -2.54 -14.98
N THR A 47 -1.95 -2.14 -15.42
CA THR A 47 -1.29 -2.74 -16.60
C THR A 47 -1.07 -4.24 -16.41
N ARG A 48 -0.94 -4.70 -15.16
CA ARG A 48 -0.71 -6.11 -14.80
C ARG A 48 -1.96 -6.89 -14.42
N SER A 49 -3.15 -6.32 -14.64
CA SER A 49 -4.43 -6.93 -14.28
C SER A 49 -4.54 -7.30 -12.79
N CYS A 50 -3.91 -6.51 -11.92
CA CYS A 50 -4.15 -6.59 -10.49
C CYS A 50 -5.58 -6.17 -10.17
N THR A 51 -6.21 -6.87 -9.24
CA THR A 51 -7.56 -6.58 -8.73
C THR A 51 -7.52 -5.82 -7.41
N GLN A 52 -6.43 -5.89 -6.66
CA GLN A 52 -6.28 -5.23 -5.36
C GLN A 52 -4.83 -4.85 -5.06
N ILE A 53 -4.66 -3.80 -4.26
CA ILE A 53 -3.42 -3.36 -3.62
C ILE A 53 -3.63 -3.45 -2.10
N VAL A 54 -2.71 -4.10 -1.39
CA VAL A 54 -2.75 -4.22 0.08
C VAL A 54 -1.48 -3.65 0.68
N LEU A 55 -1.57 -2.82 1.73
CA LEU A 55 -0.43 -2.25 2.44
C LEU A 55 -0.64 -2.21 3.96
N HIS A 56 0.43 -1.93 4.69
CA HIS A 56 0.40 -1.71 6.14
C HIS A 56 0.87 -0.29 6.50
N THR A 57 0.21 0.34 7.46
CA THR A 57 0.58 1.64 8.04
C THR A 57 0.28 1.67 9.55
N HIS A 58 0.67 2.73 10.24
CA HIS A 58 0.30 2.97 11.64
C HIS A 58 -0.46 4.29 11.79
N THR A 59 -1.25 4.42 12.86
CA THR A 59 -2.03 5.65 13.11
C THR A 59 -1.17 6.91 13.29
N PHE A 60 0.10 6.80 13.72
CA PHE A 60 1.03 7.94 13.81
C PHE A 60 1.69 8.33 12.48
N GLN A 61 1.54 7.50 11.43
CA GLN A 61 2.11 7.79 10.12
C GLN A 61 1.17 8.71 9.36
N ALA A 62 0.23 8.14 8.58
CA ALA A 62 -0.71 8.91 7.78
C ALA A 62 -1.91 8.06 7.31
N PRO A 63 -2.76 7.51 8.19
CA PRO A 63 -3.94 6.74 7.77
C PRO A 63 -4.83 7.55 6.82
N ASP A 64 -5.07 8.82 7.14
CA ASP A 64 -5.91 9.72 6.36
C ASP A 64 -5.37 9.97 4.94
N PHE A 65 -4.05 9.90 4.75
CA PHE A 65 -3.46 10.02 3.43
C PHE A 65 -3.88 8.85 2.53
N TYR A 66 -3.81 7.62 3.03
CA TYR A 66 -4.22 6.43 2.26
C TYR A 66 -5.73 6.41 2.03
N LEU A 67 -6.53 6.80 3.03
CA LEU A 67 -7.98 6.94 2.89
C LEU A 67 -8.35 7.91 1.75
N ARG A 68 -7.69 9.09 1.67
CA ARG A 68 -7.89 10.04 0.57
C ARG A 68 -7.49 9.50 -0.81
N HIS A 69 -6.61 8.49 -0.87
CA HIS A 69 -6.18 7.85 -2.11
C HIS A 69 -7.00 6.60 -2.49
N GLY A 70 -8.13 6.38 -1.80
CA GLY A 70 -9.08 5.30 -2.10
C GLY A 70 -8.70 3.96 -1.48
N PHE A 71 -7.85 3.95 -0.46
CA PHE A 71 -7.68 2.78 0.39
C PHE A 71 -8.76 2.75 1.47
N GLU A 72 -9.08 1.55 1.92
CA GLU A 72 -10.00 1.25 3.01
C GLU A 72 -9.27 0.39 4.05
N GLU A 73 -9.69 0.48 5.31
CA GLU A 73 -9.17 -0.40 6.34
C GLU A 73 -9.72 -1.81 6.18
N ALA A 74 -8.81 -2.79 6.04
CA ALA A 74 -9.13 -4.21 5.99
C ALA A 74 -8.77 -4.94 7.30
N GLY A 75 -8.03 -4.31 8.21
CA GLY A 75 -7.70 -4.86 9.52
C GLY A 75 -6.99 -3.85 10.42
N ARG A 76 -7.12 -4.05 11.73
CA ARG A 76 -6.51 -3.18 12.75
C ARG A 76 -6.01 -4.01 13.93
N ALA A 77 -4.85 -3.64 14.45
CA ALA A 77 -4.32 -4.13 15.71
C ALA A 77 -4.00 -2.93 16.61
N ASP A 78 -4.80 -2.75 17.66
CA ASP A 78 -4.65 -1.67 18.62
C ASP A 78 -3.45 -1.91 19.56
N GLY A 79 -2.84 -0.81 20.02
CA GLY A 79 -1.73 -0.86 20.97
C GLY A 79 -0.39 -1.32 20.37
N TYR A 80 -0.26 -1.31 19.05
CA TYR A 80 0.95 -1.72 18.34
C TYR A 80 1.43 -0.62 17.39
N PRO A 81 2.55 0.08 17.69
CA PRO A 81 3.21 0.16 19.00
C PRO A 81 2.32 0.89 20.03
N ALA A 82 2.70 0.86 21.31
CA ALA A 82 1.89 1.41 22.41
C ALA A 82 1.35 2.82 22.10
N GLY A 83 0.04 3.02 22.30
CA GLY A 83 -0.65 4.29 22.00
C GLY A 83 -1.06 4.48 20.54
N HIS A 84 -0.70 3.56 19.65
CA HIS A 84 -1.04 3.59 18.23
C HIS A 84 -1.66 2.27 17.77
N ALA A 85 -2.24 2.27 16.59
CA ALA A 85 -2.74 1.06 15.95
C ALA A 85 -1.96 0.79 14.67
N PHE A 86 -1.72 -0.49 14.42
CA PHE A 86 -1.28 -1.00 13.14
C PHE A 86 -2.50 -1.24 12.26
N LEU A 87 -2.42 -0.79 11.02
CA LEU A 87 -3.53 -0.79 10.07
C LEU A 87 -3.12 -1.56 8.82
N LEU A 88 -3.95 -2.52 8.44
CA LEU A 88 -3.96 -3.15 7.13
C LEU A 88 -4.93 -2.36 6.24
N MET A 89 -4.43 -1.82 5.14
CA MET A 89 -5.20 -1.03 4.20
C MET A 89 -5.29 -1.76 2.85
N ARG A 90 -6.47 -1.75 2.22
CA ARG A 90 -6.72 -2.34 0.91
C ARG A 90 -7.31 -1.31 -0.03
N LYS A 91 -6.91 -1.33 -1.29
CA LYS A 91 -7.56 -0.60 -2.39
C LYS A 91 -7.90 -1.57 -3.50
N ASP A 92 -9.15 -1.57 -3.94
CA ASP A 92 -9.55 -2.33 -5.11
C ASP A 92 -9.18 -1.58 -6.39
N ILE A 93 -8.61 -2.30 -7.35
CA ILE A 93 -8.25 -1.80 -8.66
C ILE A 93 -9.35 -2.28 -9.59
N ALA A 94 -10.41 -1.46 -9.70
CA ALA A 94 -11.47 -1.70 -10.67
C ALA A 94 -10.85 -1.79 -12.07
N ARG A 95 -11.32 -2.78 -12.83
CA ARG A 95 -10.87 -3.07 -14.18
C ARG A 95 -11.22 -1.94 -15.15
#